data_AF-A0A6M1YDJ5-F1
#
_entry.id   AF-A0A6M1YDJ5-F1
#
_cell.length_a   1.000
_cell.length_b   1.000
_cell.length_c   1.000
_cell.angle_alpha   90.00
_cell.angle_beta   90.00
_cell.angle_gamma   90.00
#
_symmetry.space_group_name_H-M   'P 1'
#
loop_
_entity.id
_entity.type
_entity.pdbx_description
1 polymer ?
#
loop_
_entity_poly.entity_id
_entity_poly.type
_entity_poly.pdbx_seq_one_letter_code
_entity_poly.pdbx_strand_id
1 'polypeptide(L)' 'MKKAALIEALKEAARTEESATTLYSKHLDAFCTRFAVDKDYIKMIKKYVTILINGNKKHKRICEETIREVEKEKRDDY' A
#
# COMPACT_ATOMS: atom_id res chain seq x y z
N MET A 1 -19.08 16.04 0.45
CA MET A 1 -17.69 16.17 0.95
C MET A 1 -16.97 17.15 0.04
N LYS A 2 -16.21 18.14 0.56
CA LYS A 2 -15.50 19.09 -0.34
C LYS A 2 -14.37 18.36 -1.06
N LYS A 3 -14.18 18.62 -2.36
CA LYS A 3 -13.14 18.00 -3.22
C LYS A 3 -11.76 17.93 -2.57
N ALA A 4 -11.34 19.02 -1.91
CA ALA A 4 -10.08 19.08 -1.18
C ALA A 4 -9.99 18.08 0.00
N ALA A 5 -11.07 17.89 0.75
CA ALA A 5 -11.11 16.95 1.88
C ALA A 5 -11.01 15.50 1.40
N LEU A 6 -11.62 15.17 0.25
CA LEU A 6 -11.49 13.85 -0.36
C LEU A 6 -10.04 13.59 -0.81
N ILE A 7 -9.41 14.56 -1.47
CA ILE A 7 -8.00 14.44 -1.91
C ILE A 7 -7.07 14.23 -0.71
N GLU A 8 -7.23 14.99 0.37
CA GLU A 8 -6.39 14.81 1.56
C GLU A 8 -6.62 13.46 2.25
N ALA A 9 -7.86 12.98 2.32
CA ALA A 9 -8.15 11.64 2.83
C ALA A 9 -7.49 10.54 1.99
N LEU A 10 -7.54 10.66 0.65
CA LEU A 10 -6.89 9.72 -0.27
C LEU A 10 -5.36 9.75 -0.15
N LYS A 11 -4.76 10.93 0.04
CA LYS A 11 -3.31 11.05 0.29
C LYS A 11 -2.91 10.38 1.59
N GLU A 12 -3.69 10.54 2.65
CA GLU A 12 -3.42 9.87 3.93
C GLU A 12 -3.57 8.34 3.82
N ALA A 13 -4.58 7.86 3.10
CA ALA A 13 -4.73 6.44 2.80
C ALA A 13 -3.51 5.90 2.02
N ALA A 14 -3.05 6.61 0.98
CA ALA A 14 -1.87 6.22 0.21
C ALA A 14 -0.59 6.16 1.07
N ARG A 15 -0.39 7.12 1.98
CA ARG A 15 0.74 7.11 2.94
C ARG A 15 0.67 5.94 3.91
N THR A 16 -0.54 5.59 4.35
CA THR A 16 -0.78 4.47 5.25
C THR A 16 -0.41 3.14 4.58
N GLU A 17 -0.84 2.95 3.33
CA GLU A 17 -0.52 1.75 2.54
C GLU A 17 0.98 1.61 2.25
N GLU A 18 1.67 2.73 1.99
CA GLU A 18 3.13 2.77 1.84
C GLU A 18 3.87 2.41 3.13
N SER A 19 3.39 2.93 4.27
CA SER A 19 3.94 2.62 5.59
C SER A 19 3.78 1.14 5.91
N ALA A 20 2.61 0.57 5.65
CA ALA A 20 2.34 -0.85 5.85
C ALA A 20 3.21 -1.74 4.92
N THR A 21 3.39 -1.34 3.65
CA THR A 21 4.32 -2.01 2.71
C THR A 21 5.75 -2.07 3.26
N THR A 22 6.22 -0.95 3.80
CA THR A 22 7.56 -0.84 4.39
C THR A 22 7.70 -1.73 5.62
N LEU A 23 6.70 -1.71 6.50
CA LEU A 23 6.67 -2.51 7.72
C LEU A 23 6.70 -4.02 7.42
N TYR A 24 5.86 -4.47 6.48
CA TYR A 24 5.85 -5.87 6.06
C TYR A 24 7.16 -6.30 5.42
N SER A 25 7.79 -5.44 4.63
CA SER A 25 9.10 -5.74 4.02
C SER A 25 10.20 -5.90 5.08
N LYS A 26 10.23 -5.01 6.08
CA LYS A 26 11.18 -5.10 7.21
C LYS A 26 10.96 -6.36 8.05
N HIS A 27 9.71 -6.69 8.34
CA HIS A 27 9.41 -7.91 9.09
C HIS A 27 9.78 -9.16 8.31
N LEU A 28 9.54 -9.19 7.00
CA LEU A 28 9.92 -10.33 6.18
C LEU A 28 11.44 -10.58 6.22
N ASP A 29 12.22 -9.52 6.09
CA ASP A 29 13.69 -9.59 6.16
C ASP A 29 14.15 -10.09 7.55
N ALA A 30 13.57 -9.55 8.62
CA ALA A 30 13.85 -10.01 9.99
C ALA A 30 13.48 -11.49 10.20
N PHE A 31 12.33 -11.94 9.68
CA PHE A 31 11.90 -13.33 9.77
C PHE A 31 12.85 -14.28 9.03
N CYS A 32 13.34 -13.87 7.86
CA CYS A 32 14.23 -14.71 7.05
C CYS A 32 15.67 -14.78 7.58
N THR A 33 16.11 -13.79 8.36
CA THR A 33 17.50 -13.67 8.81
C THR A 33 17.72 -14.09 10.26
N ARG A 34 16.74 -13.92 11.15
CA ARG A 34 16.93 -14.06 12.61
C ARG A 34 16.37 -15.34 13.20
N PHE A 35 15.42 -16.00 12.55
CA PHE A 35 14.79 -17.20 13.09
C PHE A 35 15.38 -18.45 12.45
N ALA A 36 15.81 -19.40 13.28
CA ALA A 36 16.16 -20.76 12.87
C ALA A 36 14.88 -21.56 12.58
N VAL A 37 14.07 -21.06 11.65
CA VAL A 37 12.86 -21.73 11.16
C VAL A 37 13.17 -22.55 9.92
N ASP A 38 12.41 -23.62 9.75
CA ASP A 38 12.54 -24.51 8.60
C ASP A 38 12.33 -23.76 7.26
N LYS A 39 13.00 -24.23 6.21
CA LYS A 39 13.00 -23.59 4.88
C LYS A 39 11.60 -23.55 4.27
N ASP A 40 10.77 -24.56 4.50
CA ASP A 40 9.41 -24.59 3.97
C ASP A 40 8.52 -23.56 4.69
N TYR A 41 8.75 -23.37 5.99
CA TYR A 41 8.07 -22.33 6.76
C TYR A 41 8.46 -20.92 6.28
N ILE A 42 9.75 -20.67 6.01
CA ILE A 42 10.23 -19.39 5.43
C ILE A 42 9.56 -19.15 4.07
N LYS A 43 9.47 -20.17 3.21
CA LYS A 43 8.84 -20.07 1.89
C LYS A 43 7.35 -19.73 2.02
N MET A 44 6.65 -20.34 2.97
CA MET A 44 5.25 -20.07 3.25
C MET A 44 5.04 -18.63 3.73
N ILE A 45 5.82 -18.15 4.70
CA ILE A 45 5.72 -16.77 5.21
C ILE A 45 6.05 -15.76 4.10
N LYS A 46 7.11 -15.99 3.30
CA LYS A 46 7.43 -15.16 2.13
C LYS A 46 6.25 -15.02 1.18
N LYS A 47 5.55 -16.11 0.88
CA LYS A 47 4.37 -16.10 0.01
C LYS A 47 3.27 -15.21 0.60
N TYR A 48 2.91 -15.39 1.86
CA TYR A 48 1.84 -14.61 2.48
C TYR A 48 2.18 -13.13 2.61
N VAL A 49 3.38 -12.80 3.09
CA VAL A 49 3.80 -11.40 3.25
C VAL A 49 3.90 -10.69 1.90
N THR A 50 4.31 -11.40 0.85
CA THR A 50 4.34 -10.86 -0.51
C THR A 50 2.94 -10.55 -1.03
N ILE A 51 1.94 -11.38 -0.73
CA ILE A 51 0.53 -11.11 -1.07
C ILE A 51 0.06 -9.82 -0.38
N LEU A 52 0.36 -9.65 0.91
CA LEU A 52 0.01 -8.44 1.66
C LEU A 52 0.68 -7.18 1.08
N ILE A 53 1.99 -7.24 0.81
CA ILE A 53 2.73 -6.14 0.18
C ILE A 53 2.12 -5.76 -1.17
N ASN A 54 1.76 -6.75 -1.99
CA ASN A 54 1.16 -6.48 -3.30
C ASN A 54 -0.24 -5.89 -3.17
N GLY A 55 -1.02 -6.31 -2.18
CA GLY A 55 -2.31 -5.70 -1.84
C GLY A 55 -2.17 -4.22 -1.53
N ASN A 56 -1.28 -3.87 -0.61
CA ASN A 56 -1.04 -2.48 -0.21
C ASN A 56 -0.55 -1.61 -1.37
N LYS A 57 0.36 -2.14 -2.21
CA LYS A 57 0.81 -1.45 -3.44
C LYS A 57 -0.34 -1.19 -4.41
N LYS A 58 -1.28 -2.14 -4.54
CA LYS A 58 -2.47 -1.97 -5.38
C LYS A 58 -3.40 -0.90 -4.80
N HIS A 59 -3.66 -0.91 -3.50
CA HIS A 59 -4.50 0.09 -2.84
C HIS A 59 -3.91 1.50 -2.94
N LYS A 60 -2.60 1.63 -2.71
CA LYS A 60 -1.88 2.90 -2.91
C LYS A 60 -2.09 3.44 -4.32
N ARG A 61 -1.89 2.58 -5.33
CA ARG A 61 -2.09 2.94 -6.74
C ARG A 61 -3.52 3.42 -7.01
N ILE A 62 -4.53 2.71 -6.50
CA ILE A 62 -5.93 3.11 -6.64
C ILE A 62 -6.15 4.51 -6.05
N CYS A 63 -5.63 4.78 -4.85
CA CYS A 63 -5.73 6.11 -4.24
C CYS A 63 -5.08 7.19 -5.12
N GLU A 64 -3.89 6.94 -5.64
CA GLU A 64 -3.16 7.86 -6.53
C GLU A 64 -3.90 8.10 -7.86
N GLU A 65 -4.48 7.05 -8.45
CA GLU A 65 -5.27 7.13 -9.68
C GLU A 65 -6.55 7.93 -9.46
N THR A 66 -7.29 7.66 -8.37
CA THR A 66 -8.50 8.42 -8.01
C THR A 66 -8.17 9.90 -7.73
N ILE A 67 -7.05 10.21 -7.07
CA ILE A 67 -6.62 11.61 -6.89
C ILE A 67 -6.43 12.28 -8.26
N ARG A 68 -5.75 11.62 -9.21
CA ARG A 68 -5.55 12.17 -10.56
C ARG A 68 -6.85 12.38 -11.31
N GLU A 69 -7.81 11.46 -11.19
CA GLU A 69 -9.13 11.59 -11.82
C GLU A 69 -9.90 12.78 -11.24
N VAL A 70 -9.99 12.86 -9.91
CA VAL A 70 -10.63 13.97 -9.21
C VAL A 70 -9.95 15.30 -9.56
N GLU A 71 -8.62 15.37 -9.62
CA GLU A 71 -7.91 16.58 -10.01
C GLU A 71 -8.16 16.98 -11.47
N LYS A 72 -8.29 15.99 -12.38
CA LYS A 72 -8.59 16.19 -13.81
C LYS A 72 -10.02 16.63 -14.10
N GLU A 73 -10.99 16.39 -13.21
CA GLU A 73 -12.37 16.91 -13.34
C GLU A 73 -12.47 18.46 -13.33
N LYS A 74 -11.36 19.20 -13.46
CA LYS A 74 -11.40 20.65 -13.70
C LYS A 74 -11.42 20.95 -15.20
N ARG A 75 -12.63 20.98 -15.79
CA ARG A 75 -13.09 21.87 -16.87
C ARG A 75 -14.44 21.34 -17.38
N ASP A 76 -15.52 21.66 -16.68
CA ASP A 76 -16.88 21.68 -17.24
C ASP A 76 -17.82 22.51 -16.34
N ASP A 77 -17.28 23.62 -15.82
CA ASP A 77 -18.12 24.66 -15.21
C ASP A 77 -18.22 25.80 -16.24
N TYR A 78 -19.39 25.85 -16.89
CA TYR A 78 -19.91 26.91 -17.77
C TYR A 78 -19.88 28.28 -17.10
#